data_AF-R7N0A6-F1
#
_entry.id   AF-R7N0A6-F1
#
_cell.length_a   1.000
_cell.length_b   1.000
_cell.length_c   1.000
_cell.angle_alpha   90.00
_cell.angle_beta   90.00
_cell.angle_gamma   90.00
#
_symmetry.space_group_name_H-M   'P 1'
#
loop_
_entity.id
_entity.type
_entity.pdbx_description
1 polymer ?
#
loop_
_entity_poly.entity_id
_entity_poly.type
_entity_poly.pdbx_seq_one_letter_code
_entity_poly.pdbx_strand_id
1 'polypeptide(L)' 'MKKKIIVLPFLLICLLIFPPLTTYACNSRLSVKSAYTFISQYSCDTEWRYKTENGKLYRRLYDLTNHRWLGNWELVS' A
#
# COMPACT_ATOMS: atom_id res chain seq x y z
N MET A 1 -16.26 -49.33 -38.49
CA MET A 1 -15.51 -49.32 -37.20
C MET A 1 -14.01 -49.60 -37.34
N LYS A 2 -13.48 -49.95 -38.52
CA LYS A 2 -12.05 -50.29 -38.73
C LYS A 2 -11.09 -49.09 -38.71
N LYS A 3 -11.58 -47.90 -39.07
CA LYS A 3 -10.80 -46.65 -39.09
C LYS A 3 -10.34 -46.23 -37.68
N LYS A 4 -11.19 -46.41 -36.67
CA LYS A 4 -10.92 -46.08 -35.25
C LYS A 4 -9.87 -47.00 -34.61
N ILE A 5 -9.71 -48.22 -35.13
CA ILE A 5 -8.74 -49.21 -34.62
C ILE A 5 -7.30 -48.87 -35.01
N ILE A 6 -7.10 -48.18 -36.15
CA ILE A 6 -5.76 -47.77 -36.62
C ILE A 6 -5.31 -46.45 -35.96
N VAL A 7 -6.24 -45.57 -35.56
CA VAL A 7 -5.89 -44.28 -34.93
C VAL A 7 -5.34 -44.46 -33.51
N LEU A 8 -5.81 -45.49 -32.81
CA LEU A 8 -5.43 -45.75 -31.41
C LEU A 8 -3.94 -46.08 -31.22
N PRO A 9 -3.31 -47.00 -31.97
CA PRO A 9 -1.87 -47.25 -31.84
C PRO A 9 -1.04 -46.05 -32.30
N PHE A 10 -1.50 -45.29 -33.30
CA PHE A 10 -0.81 -44.09 -33.77
C PHE A 10 -0.76 -42.98 -32.70
N LEU A 11 -1.85 -42.82 -31.94
CA LEU A 11 -1.93 -41.84 -30.84
C LEU A 11 -1.07 -42.25 -29.63
N LEU A 12 -1.03 -43.55 -29.31
CA LEU A 12 -0.14 -44.10 -28.27
C LEU A 12 1.34 -43.92 -28.60
N ILE A 13 1.73 -44.07 -29.87
CA ILE A 13 3.10 -43.85 -30.33
C ILE A 13 3.49 -42.37 -30.22
N CYS A 14 2.58 -41.42 -30.55
CA CYS A 14 2.85 -39.99 -30.34
C CYS A 14 3.15 -39.68 -28.86
N LEU A 15 2.41 -40.26 -27.92
CA LEU A 15 2.60 -40.03 -26.48
C LEU A 15 3.95 -40.52 -25.94
N LEU A 16 4.62 -41.47 -26.61
CA LEU A 16 5.92 -41.99 -26.21
C LEU A 16 7.11 -41.18 -26.75
N ILE A 17 6.91 -40.42 -27.84
CA ILE A 17 7.99 -39.68 -28.51
C ILE A 17 8.15 -38.28 -27.92
N PHE A 18 7.12 -37.71 -27.28
CA PHE A 18 7.21 -36.42 -26.60
C PHE A 18 7.39 -36.64 -25.09
N PRO A 19 8.60 -36.51 -24.52
CA PRO A 19 8.77 -36.51 -23.07
C PRO A 19 7.98 -35.33 -22.46
N PRO A 20 7.43 -35.48 -21.25
CA PRO A 20 6.73 -34.38 -20.60
C PRO A 20 7.70 -33.21 -20.39
N LEU A 21 7.38 -32.04 -20.93
CA LEU A 21 8.11 -30.82 -20.62
C LEU A 21 7.89 -30.50 -19.14
N THR A 22 8.94 -30.59 -18.34
CA THR A 22 8.92 -30.14 -16.95
C THR A 22 9.00 -28.61 -16.95
N THR A 23 7.87 -27.96 -16.67
CA THR A 23 7.87 -26.52 -16.40
C THR A 23 7.94 -26.29 -14.91
N TYR A 24 8.95 -25.55 -14.46
CA TYR A 24 9.03 -25.12 -13.07
C TYR A 24 8.38 -23.75 -12.93
N ALA A 25 7.52 -23.57 -11.93
CA ALA A 25 7.06 -22.23 -11.56
C ALA A 25 8.23 -21.49 -10.93
N CYS A 26 8.70 -20.41 -11.57
CA CYS A 26 9.61 -19.48 -10.93
C CYS A 26 8.78 -18.35 -10.32
N ASN A 27 8.94 -18.13 -9.02
CA ASN A 27 8.45 -16.91 -8.41
C ASN A 27 9.31 -15.78 -8.98
N SER A 28 8.73 -14.92 -9.82
CA SER A 28 9.34 -13.64 -10.11
C SER A 28 9.45 -12.93 -8.77
N ARG A 29 10.68 -12.85 -8.23
CA ARG A 29 10.93 -11.95 -7.13
C ARG A 29 10.72 -10.56 -7.73
N LEU A 30 9.51 -10.03 -7.61
CA LEU A 30 9.33 -8.60 -7.66
C LEU A 30 10.33 -8.09 -6.63
N SER A 31 11.42 -7.49 -7.13
CA SER A 31 12.20 -6.60 -6.31
C SER A 31 11.24 -5.48 -6.00
N VAL A 32 10.48 -5.66 -4.91
CA VAL A 32 9.86 -4.55 -4.21
C VAL A 32 11.07 -3.79 -3.71
N LYS A 33 11.62 -2.96 -4.60
CA LYS A 33 12.40 -1.80 -4.20
C LYS A 33 11.45 -1.16 -3.21
N SER A 34 11.81 -1.25 -1.92
CA SER A 34 11.08 -0.56 -0.88
C SER A 34 11.09 0.89 -1.32
N ALA A 35 10.03 1.29 -2.00
CA ALA A 35 9.70 2.68 -2.14
C ALA A 35 9.39 3.02 -0.70
N TYR A 36 10.39 3.52 -0.01
CA TYR A 36 10.20 4.38 1.14
C TYR A 36 9.29 5.51 0.62
N THR A 37 7.99 5.25 0.54
CA THR A 37 7.01 6.31 0.62
C THR A 37 7.29 6.89 1.99
N PHE A 38 8.04 7.99 2.00
CA PHE A 38 8.10 8.88 3.14
C PHE A 38 6.63 9.09 3.52
N ILE A 39 6.19 8.42 4.60
CA ILE A 39 4.89 8.69 5.18
C ILE A 39 5.09 10.03 5.87
N SER A 40 5.05 11.11 5.08
CA SER A 40 4.99 12.45 5.62
C SER A 40 3.67 12.53 6.36
N GLN A 41 3.72 12.83 7.66
CA GLN A 41 2.55 13.08 8.49
C GLN A 41 1.70 14.14 7.79
N TYR A 42 0.59 13.72 7.17
CA TYR A 42 -0.19 14.56 6.24
C TYR A 42 -0.95 15.67 6.99
N SER A 43 -1.04 15.56 8.32
CA SER A 43 -1.64 16.55 9.20
C SER A 43 -0.63 16.94 10.27
N CYS A 44 -0.37 18.24 10.36
CA CYS A 44 0.25 18.83 11.53
C CYS A 44 -0.69 18.63 12.73
N ASP A 45 -0.19 18.03 13.81
CA ASP A 45 -0.97 17.91 15.04
C ASP A 45 -1.12 19.32 15.62
N THR A 46 -2.36 19.79 15.71
CA THR A 46 -2.66 21.14 16.22
C THR A 46 -3.71 21.07 17.31
N GLU A 47 -3.54 21.89 18.35
CA GLU A 47 -4.47 21.98 19.47
C GLU A 47 -4.82 23.44 19.79
N TRP A 48 -6.04 23.66 20.28
CA TRP A 48 -6.42 24.95 20.83
C TRP A 48 -5.95 25.07 22.27
N ARG A 49 -5.16 26.11 22.57
CA ARG A 49 -4.83 26.47 23.95
C ARG A 49 -5.60 27.70 24.36
N TYR A 50 -5.96 27.75 25.64
CA TYR A 50 -6.80 28.79 26.21
C TYR A 50 -6.06 29.56 27.29
N LYS A 51 -6.36 30.83 27.43
CA LYS A 51 -5.89 31.66 28.56
C LYS A 51 -6.97 32.66 28.96
N THR A 52 -7.00 33.01 30.24
CA THR A 52 -7.89 34.05 30.75
C THR A 52 -7.06 35.26 31.15
N GLU A 53 -7.36 36.42 30.57
CA GLU A 53 -6.70 37.69 30.88
C GLU A 53 -7.76 38.78 31.07
N ASN A 54 -7.71 39.48 32.21
CA ASN A 54 -8.67 40.55 32.56
C ASN A 54 -10.15 40.10 32.49
N GLY A 55 -10.42 38.87 32.92
CA GLY A 55 -11.77 38.27 32.88
C GLY A 55 -12.25 37.85 31.48
N LYS A 56 -11.42 38.01 30.44
CA LYS A 56 -11.72 37.61 29.06
C LYS A 56 -11.00 36.31 28.71
N LEU A 57 -11.70 35.42 28.01
CA LEU A 57 -11.15 34.14 27.56
C LEU A 57 -10.61 34.29 26.14
N TYR A 58 -9.36 33.88 25.94
CA TYR A 58 -8.72 33.86 24.63
C TYR A 58 -8.35 32.43 24.26
N ARG A 59 -8.31 32.16 22.96
CA ARG A 59 -7.75 30.92 22.41
C ARG A 59 -6.72 31.20 21.31
N ARG A 60 -5.75 30.32 21.14
CA ARG A 60 -4.78 30.36 20.04
C ARG A 60 -4.42 28.95 19.64
N LEU A 61 -4.24 28.72 18.35
CA LEU A 61 -3.86 27.42 17.82
C LEU A 61 -2.36 27.18 18.05
N TYR A 62 -2.02 26.00 18.56
CA TYR A 62 -0.65 25.58 18.83
C TYR A 62 -0.31 24.37 17.96
N ASP A 63 0.82 24.46 17.26
CA ASP A 63 1.41 23.41 16.45
C ASP A 63 2.25 22.50 17.36
N LEU A 64 1.76 21.28 17.59
CA LEU A 64 2.43 20.27 18.41
C LEU A 64 3.63 19.67 17.70
N THR A 65 3.61 19.62 16.36
CA THR A 65 4.67 19.04 15.53
C THR A 65 5.91 19.93 15.50
N ASN A 66 5.74 21.24 15.34
CA ASN A 66 6.82 22.23 15.24
C ASN A 66 7.00 23.05 16.52
N HIS A 67 6.22 22.75 17.58
CA HIS A 67 6.25 23.44 18.87
C HIS A 67 6.17 24.97 18.77
N ARG A 68 5.21 25.47 17.98
CA ARG A 68 5.06 26.91 17.73
C ARG A 68 3.60 27.35 17.77
N TRP A 69 3.42 28.63 18.07
CA TRP A 69 2.09 29.22 17.97
C TRP A 69 1.72 29.54 16.52
N LEU A 70 0.48 29.24 16.15
CA LEU A 70 -0.11 29.58 14.86
C LEU A 70 -1.05 30.77 15.03
N GLY A 71 -0.86 31.80 14.20
CA GLY A 71 -1.71 33.00 14.23
C GLY A 71 -1.57 33.82 15.53
N ASN A 72 -2.60 34.58 15.87
CA ASN A 72 -2.66 35.40 17.10
C ASN A 72 -3.72 34.86 18.07
N TRP A 73 -3.74 35.38 19.30
CA TRP A 73 -4.81 35.08 20.24
C TRP A 73 -6.13 35.68 19.78
N GLU A 74 -7.17 34.86 19.76
CA GLU A 74 -8.55 35.22 19.42
C GLU A 74 -9.39 35.31 20.69
N LEU A 75 -10.17 36.40 20.81
CA LEU A 75 -11.14 36.54 21.91
C LEU A 75 -12.30 35.55 21.71
N VAL A 76 -12.63 34.81 22.76
CA VAL A 76 -13.74 33.84 22.78
C VAL A 76 -14.90 34.36 23.60
N SER A 77 -14.63 34.94 24.78
CA SER A 77 -15.64 35.48 25.70
C SER A 77 -15.09 36.63 26.54
#